data_AF-A0ABD2TSK8-F1
#
_entry.id   AF-A0ABD2TSK8-F1
#
_cell.length_a   1.000
_cell.length_b   1.000
_cell.length_c   1.000
_cell.angle_alpha   90.00
_cell.angle_beta   90.00
_cell.angle_gamma   90.00
#
_symmetry.space_group_name_H-M   'P 1'
#
loop_
_entity.id
_entity.type
_entity.pdbx_description
1 polymer ?
#
loop_
_entity_poly.entity_id
_entity_poly.type
_entity_poly.pdbx_seq_one_letter_code
_entity_poly.pdbx_strand_id
1 'polypeptide(L)'
;MFNTFGSSIWMLPFSKYCTTDNLYRRHFSGGNRKYHHAYHCNEHELKSKYSGWPTNIINIEVPSIRAGNEVYPSVVETAQTNLSGMECGYPTQLSFSAREVSDGTFFKAIKNYDPDSERLFHLLKKSYHDDPILNPLTPWERPPLKNIFCIYGVDSKTEVGYYFAPSGKPYPDNWIITDVIYEIEGSLYSRSGNLVEGNPGATSGDETVPYHSLSWCKNWLGPKVNITRTPQSEHDGSDVQVHQNIEHQHGEDIIPNMTKLPTMKYITYYEDSESFPGTRTAVWELDKANHRNIVRSPALMRELWLEMWHDIHPDKKFNFVTKAKRGPLRDEDCYWDYGKARCAWSEHCEYRYVFGDVHLGQSCRLKCSTSHLLSHYV
;
A
#
# COMPACT_ATOMS: atom_id res chain seq x y z
N MET A 1 -16.33 3.66 -9.71
CA MET A 1 -15.47 3.86 -10.90
C MET A 1 -15.04 2.51 -11.47
N PHE A 2 -15.94 1.51 -11.49
CA PHE A 2 -15.69 0.18 -12.05
C PHE A 2 -17.04 -0.35 -12.55
N ASN A 3 -17.27 -0.35 -13.86
CA ASN A 3 -18.49 -0.91 -14.46
C ASN A 3 -18.27 -2.34 -14.97
N THR A 4 -17.05 -2.88 -14.88
CA THR A 4 -16.72 -4.28 -15.24
C THR A 4 -15.54 -4.78 -14.40
N PHE A 5 -15.49 -6.09 -14.11
CA PHE A 5 -14.37 -6.73 -13.40
C PHE A 5 -13.00 -6.55 -14.07
N GLY A 6 -12.98 -6.16 -15.36
CA GLY A 6 -11.77 -6.04 -16.16
C GLY A 6 -10.92 -4.79 -15.92
N SER A 7 -11.51 -3.74 -15.37
CA SER A 7 -10.86 -2.43 -15.24
C SER A 7 -9.80 -2.34 -14.12
N SER A 8 -9.61 -3.41 -13.33
CA SER A 8 -8.71 -3.47 -12.18
C SER A 8 -7.67 -4.60 -12.22
N ILE A 9 -7.55 -5.36 -13.32
CA ILE A 9 -6.62 -6.51 -13.44
C ILE A 9 -5.15 -6.13 -13.17
N TRP A 10 -4.75 -4.89 -13.49
CA TRP A 10 -3.42 -4.35 -13.21
C TRP A 10 -3.11 -4.01 -11.73
N MET A 11 -4.10 -4.07 -10.83
CA MET A 11 -3.94 -3.85 -9.39
C MET A 11 -4.21 -5.10 -8.56
N LEU A 12 -4.16 -6.28 -9.20
CA LEU A 12 -4.38 -7.53 -8.48
C LEU A 12 -3.21 -7.80 -7.54
N PRO A 13 -3.51 -8.12 -6.27
CA PRO A 13 -2.46 -8.40 -5.32
C PRO A 13 -1.78 -9.73 -5.64
N PHE A 14 -0.51 -9.79 -5.29
CA PHE A 14 0.28 -10.99 -5.41
C PHE A 14 0.43 -11.67 -4.05
N SER A 15 0.48 -13.00 -4.07
CA SER A 15 0.92 -13.73 -2.87
C SER A 15 2.43 -13.72 -2.79
N LYS A 16 2.95 -13.53 -1.58
CA LYS A 16 4.38 -13.66 -1.26
C LYS A 16 4.95 -15.07 -1.49
N TYR A 17 4.09 -16.07 -1.58
CA TYR A 17 4.47 -17.48 -1.72
C TYR A 17 4.29 -18.01 -3.15
N CYS A 18 3.81 -17.18 -4.07
CA CYS A 18 3.59 -17.57 -5.46
C CYS A 18 4.56 -16.85 -6.38
N THR A 19 5.29 -17.60 -7.20
CA THR A 19 6.30 -17.07 -8.12
C THR A 19 6.03 -17.53 -9.55
N THR A 20 6.64 -16.85 -10.51
CA THR A 20 6.72 -17.30 -11.91
C THR A 20 8.17 -17.50 -12.28
N ASP A 21 8.42 -18.42 -13.21
CA ASP A 21 9.75 -18.64 -13.77
C ASP A 21 10.27 -17.36 -14.44
N ASN A 22 11.21 -16.67 -13.79
CA ASN A 22 11.85 -15.47 -14.34
C ASN A 22 12.84 -15.85 -15.45
N LEU A 23 12.55 -15.44 -16.70
CA LEU A 23 13.43 -15.63 -17.86
C LEU A 23 14.78 -14.92 -17.74
N TYR A 24 14.85 -13.80 -16.99
CA TYR A 24 16.08 -13.01 -16.86
C TYR A 24 17.25 -13.78 -16.21
N ARG A 25 16.95 -14.75 -15.32
CA ARG A 25 17.96 -15.62 -14.70
C ARG A 25 18.56 -16.62 -15.70
N ARG A 26 17.89 -16.88 -16.82
CA ARG A 26 18.31 -17.85 -17.86
C ARG A 26 19.08 -17.23 -19.02
N HIS A 27 19.04 -15.90 -19.23
CA HIS A 27 19.83 -15.29 -20.31
C HIS A 27 21.35 -15.39 -20.10
N PHE A 28 21.83 -15.65 -18.87
CA PHE A 28 23.23 -15.96 -18.59
C PHE A 28 23.55 -17.46 -18.56
N SER A 29 22.54 -18.34 -18.57
CA SER A 29 22.70 -19.78 -18.55
C SER A 29 22.05 -20.37 -19.81
N GLY A 30 22.82 -20.42 -20.89
CA GLY A 30 22.41 -20.83 -22.24
C GLY A 30 21.79 -22.22 -22.31
N GLY A 31 20.50 -22.32 -22.04
CA GLY A 31 19.71 -23.54 -22.12
C GLY A 31 18.35 -23.27 -22.74
N ASN A 32 18.21 -23.58 -24.02
CA ASN A 32 16.95 -23.46 -24.75
C ASN A 32 16.02 -24.62 -24.34
N ARG A 33 15.15 -24.39 -23.35
CA ARG A 33 14.03 -25.30 -23.04
C ARG A 33 12.72 -24.53 -23.09
N LYS A 34 11.85 -24.92 -24.02
CA LYS A 34 10.42 -24.53 -24.03
C LYS A 34 9.76 -25.11 -22.78
N TYR A 35 9.55 -24.27 -21.78
CA TYR A 35 8.67 -24.58 -20.65
C TYR A 35 7.51 -23.60 -20.65
N HIS A 36 6.32 -24.12 -20.36
CA HIS A 36 5.13 -23.31 -20.13
C HIS A 36 5.34 -22.45 -18.87
N HIS A 37 5.08 -21.14 -18.97
CA HIS A 37 5.11 -20.21 -17.84
C HIS A 37 4.07 -20.66 -16.81
N ALA A 38 4.50 -21.37 -15.78
CA ALA A 38 3.63 -21.86 -14.73
C ALA A 38 3.79 -20.97 -13.50
N TYR A 39 2.67 -20.40 -13.07
CA TYR A 39 2.54 -19.76 -11.77
C TYR A 39 2.61 -20.84 -10.69
N HIS A 40 3.65 -20.78 -9.85
CA HIS A 40 3.97 -21.81 -8.86
C HIS A 40 3.85 -21.23 -7.45
N CYS A 41 2.98 -21.82 -6.63
CA CYS A 41 2.84 -21.44 -5.22
C CYS A 41 3.47 -22.49 -4.30
N ASN A 42 4.15 -22.04 -3.25
CA ASN A 42 4.67 -22.90 -2.19
C ASN A 42 3.52 -23.54 -1.37
N GLU A 43 3.77 -24.68 -0.71
CA GLU A 43 2.80 -25.33 0.18
C GLU A 43 2.32 -24.43 1.32
N HIS A 44 3.15 -23.47 1.76
CA HIS A 44 2.75 -22.49 2.78
C HIS A 44 1.55 -21.64 2.35
N GLU A 45 1.38 -21.39 1.05
CA GLU A 45 0.21 -20.70 0.50
C GLU A 45 -1.07 -21.48 0.79
N LEU A 46 -1.00 -22.82 0.69
CA LEU A 46 -2.14 -23.73 0.84
C LEU A 46 -2.46 -24.06 2.30
N LYS A 47 -1.52 -23.83 3.23
CA LYS A 47 -1.67 -24.15 4.66
C LYS A 47 -2.43 -23.07 5.43
N SER A 48 -2.39 -21.81 4.98
CA SER A 48 -3.10 -20.70 5.61
C SER A 48 -4.16 -20.13 4.67
N LYS A 49 -5.37 -19.89 5.18
CA LYS A 49 -6.49 -19.33 4.41
C LYS A 49 -6.22 -17.91 3.86
N TYR A 50 -5.28 -17.18 4.48
CA TYR A 50 -5.00 -15.76 4.22
C TYR A 50 -3.47 -15.51 4.12
N SER A 51 -2.76 -16.45 3.51
CA SER A 51 -1.29 -16.49 3.41
C SER A 51 -0.67 -15.31 2.66
N GLY A 52 -1.38 -14.75 1.68
CA GLY A 52 -0.87 -13.66 0.82
C GLY A 52 -1.70 -12.37 0.82
N TRP A 53 -2.83 -12.31 1.53
CA TRP A 53 -3.68 -11.12 1.59
C TRP A 53 -4.53 -11.14 2.86
N PRO A 54 -4.96 -9.97 3.39
CA PRO A 54 -5.73 -9.94 4.64
C PRO A 54 -7.05 -10.71 4.61
N THR A 55 -7.69 -10.84 3.46
CA THR A 55 -9.02 -11.48 3.33
C THR A 55 -9.25 -11.99 1.91
N ASN A 56 -10.45 -12.52 1.63
CA ASN A 56 -10.89 -12.78 0.27
C ASN A 56 -11.21 -11.46 -0.44
N ILE A 57 -10.61 -11.24 -1.60
CA ILE A 57 -10.72 -9.98 -2.34
C ILE A 57 -12.09 -9.84 -2.95
N ILE A 58 -12.58 -10.90 -3.57
CA ILE A 58 -13.81 -10.88 -4.34
C ILE A 58 -14.76 -11.88 -3.72
N ASN A 59 -15.89 -11.39 -3.26
CA ASN A 59 -17.01 -12.20 -2.82
C ASN A 59 -18.16 -11.93 -3.78
N ILE A 60 -18.70 -12.96 -4.42
CA ILE A 60 -19.82 -12.83 -5.34
C ILE A 60 -21.01 -13.63 -4.83
N GLU A 61 -22.20 -13.05 -4.95
CA GLU A 61 -23.45 -13.79 -4.82
C GLU A 61 -23.88 -14.21 -6.22
N VAL A 62 -23.98 -15.51 -6.45
CA VAL A 62 -24.46 -16.05 -7.73
C VAL A 62 -25.86 -16.67 -7.55
N PRO A 63 -26.78 -16.46 -8.50
CA PRO A 63 -28.04 -17.20 -8.53
C PRO A 63 -27.77 -18.70 -8.65
N SER A 64 -28.53 -19.52 -7.93
CA SER A 64 -28.43 -20.98 -8.07
C SER A 64 -29.03 -21.41 -9.41
N ILE A 65 -28.15 -21.73 -10.37
CA ILE A 65 -28.56 -22.23 -11.69
C ILE A 65 -28.86 -23.73 -11.60
N ARG A 66 -30.09 -24.16 -11.94
CA ARG A 66 -30.30 -25.53 -12.44
C ARG A 66 -29.73 -25.59 -13.85
N ALA A 67 -28.86 -26.57 -14.11
CA ALA A 67 -28.24 -26.80 -15.41
C ALA A 67 -29.25 -26.68 -16.56
N GLY A 68 -29.12 -25.65 -17.40
CA GLY A 68 -29.92 -25.50 -18.62
C GLY A 68 -30.40 -24.08 -18.97
N ASN A 69 -30.40 -23.11 -18.05
CA ASN A 69 -30.82 -21.75 -18.35
C ASN A 69 -29.62 -20.79 -18.43
N GLU A 70 -29.42 -20.16 -19.59
CA GLU A 70 -28.48 -19.06 -19.76
C GLU A 70 -28.90 -17.89 -18.86
N VAL A 71 -27.95 -17.34 -18.09
CA VAL A 71 -28.18 -16.30 -17.06
C VAL A 71 -28.55 -14.95 -17.69
N TYR A 72 -28.15 -14.73 -18.94
CA TYR A 72 -28.53 -13.58 -19.74
C TYR A 72 -29.29 -14.07 -20.97
N PRO A 73 -30.57 -13.70 -21.15
CA PRO A 73 -31.23 -13.97 -22.42
C PRO A 73 -30.48 -13.18 -23.49
N SER A 74 -29.85 -13.90 -24.41
CA SER A 74 -29.48 -13.34 -25.71
C SER A 74 -30.78 -12.80 -26.34
N VAL A 75 -30.77 -11.52 -26.72
CA VAL A 75 -31.95 -10.90 -27.30
C VAL A 75 -32.24 -11.59 -28.63
N VAL A 76 -33.52 -11.96 -28.80
CA VAL A 76 -34.17 -12.64 -29.94
C VAL A 76 -34.19 -14.18 -29.89
N GLU A 77 -35.25 -14.75 -29.28
CA GLU A 77 -36.31 -15.44 -30.04
C GLU A 77 -37.54 -15.69 -29.15
N THR A 78 -38.70 -15.28 -29.66
CA THR A 78 -40.03 -15.53 -29.09
C THR A 78 -40.30 -17.03 -29.00
N ALA A 79 -40.35 -17.57 -27.78
CA ALA A 79 -41.04 -18.83 -27.52
C ALA A 79 -41.79 -18.75 -26.19
N GLN A 80 -43.12 -18.85 -26.29
CA GLN A 80 -44.01 -19.09 -25.16
C GLN A 80 -43.67 -20.44 -24.54
N THR A 81 -43.10 -20.46 -23.34
CA THR A 81 -43.03 -21.66 -22.52
C THR A 81 -43.51 -21.39 -21.10
N ASN A 82 -44.44 -22.25 -20.70
CA ASN A 82 -45.26 -22.21 -19.49
C ASN A 82 -44.47 -21.90 -18.21
N LEU A 83 -44.93 -20.86 -17.50
CA LEU A 83 -44.54 -20.51 -16.14
C LEU A 83 -45.10 -21.56 -15.15
N SER A 84 -44.43 -22.68 -14.97
CA SER A 84 -44.66 -23.57 -13.83
C SER A 84 -43.36 -24.21 -13.39
N GLY A 85 -42.75 -23.66 -12.33
CA GLY A 85 -41.58 -24.26 -11.66
C GLY A 85 -40.45 -23.28 -11.33
N MET A 86 -40.76 -22.08 -10.85
CA MET A 86 -39.74 -21.16 -10.34
C MET A 86 -39.57 -21.41 -8.83
N GLU A 87 -38.99 -22.55 -8.47
CA GLU A 87 -38.46 -22.74 -7.12
C GLU A 87 -37.22 -21.86 -6.98
N CYS A 88 -37.35 -20.76 -6.23
CA CYS A 88 -36.24 -19.87 -5.89
C CYS A 88 -35.16 -20.66 -5.16
N GLY A 89 -34.09 -21.03 -5.86
CA GLY A 89 -32.89 -21.52 -5.20
C GLY A 89 -32.24 -20.36 -4.43
N TYR A 90 -31.70 -20.66 -3.24
CA TYR A 90 -30.97 -19.67 -2.46
C TYR A 90 -29.71 -19.22 -3.23
N PRO A 91 -29.35 -17.93 -3.20
CA PRO A 91 -28.10 -17.46 -3.80
C PRO A 91 -26.93 -18.14 -3.08
N THR A 92 -25.95 -18.59 -3.86
CA THR A 92 -24.72 -19.17 -3.32
C THR A 92 -23.64 -18.10 -3.31
N GLN A 93 -22.96 -17.94 -2.17
CA GLN A 93 -21.82 -17.04 -2.07
C GLN A 93 -20.55 -17.78 -2.47
N LEU A 94 -19.80 -17.21 -3.42
CA LEU A 94 -18.47 -17.67 -3.79
C LEU A 94 -17.44 -16.62 -3.35
N SER A 95 -16.36 -17.06 -2.74
CA SER A 95 -15.29 -16.18 -2.24
C SER A 95 -13.97 -16.57 -2.89
N PHE A 96 -13.23 -15.58 -3.37
CA PHE A 96 -11.98 -15.75 -4.09
C PHE A 96 -10.84 -15.02 -3.38
N SER A 97 -9.77 -15.76 -3.13
CA SER A 97 -8.52 -15.26 -2.57
C SER A 97 -7.70 -14.48 -3.60
N ALA A 98 -6.67 -13.76 -3.14
CA ALA A 98 -5.71 -13.06 -4.01
C ALA A 98 -5.12 -13.96 -5.09
N ARG A 99 -4.74 -15.17 -4.70
CA ARG A 99 -4.20 -16.17 -5.60
C ARG A 99 -5.20 -16.59 -6.68
N GLU A 100 -6.45 -16.87 -6.32
CA GLU A 100 -7.47 -17.35 -7.27
C GLU A 100 -7.89 -16.27 -8.26
N VAL A 101 -7.73 -15.00 -7.89
CA VAL A 101 -7.91 -13.89 -8.81
C VAL A 101 -6.68 -13.72 -9.70
N SER A 102 -5.46 -13.85 -9.15
CA SER A 102 -4.21 -13.67 -9.90
C SER A 102 -3.89 -14.81 -10.86
N ASP A 103 -4.28 -16.06 -10.56
CA ASP A 103 -4.12 -17.22 -11.45
C ASP A 103 -5.26 -17.39 -12.48
N GLY A 104 -6.29 -16.54 -12.35
CA GLY A 104 -7.45 -16.50 -13.22
C GLY A 104 -8.53 -17.56 -12.96
N THR A 105 -8.46 -18.28 -11.83
CA THR A 105 -9.51 -19.22 -11.38
C THR A 105 -10.85 -18.49 -11.21
N PHE A 106 -10.83 -17.27 -10.69
CA PHE A 106 -12.00 -16.39 -10.60
C PHE A 106 -12.70 -16.22 -11.97
N PHE A 107 -11.96 -15.75 -12.99
CA PHE A 107 -12.53 -15.51 -14.33
C PHE A 107 -13.07 -16.78 -14.98
N LYS A 108 -12.47 -17.94 -14.70
CA LYS A 108 -13.01 -19.24 -15.17
C LYS A 108 -14.32 -19.59 -14.44
N ALA A 109 -14.40 -19.33 -13.14
CA ALA A 109 -15.58 -19.63 -12.33
C ALA A 109 -16.78 -18.75 -12.70
N ILE A 110 -16.55 -17.47 -13.01
CA ILE A 110 -17.63 -16.53 -13.38
C ILE A 110 -17.95 -16.48 -14.88
N LYS A 111 -17.31 -17.32 -15.69
CA LYS A 111 -17.47 -17.35 -17.15
C LYS A 111 -18.93 -17.41 -17.62
N ASN A 112 -19.76 -18.18 -16.94
CA ASN A 112 -21.18 -18.35 -17.31
C ASN A 112 -22.07 -17.17 -16.86
N TYR A 113 -21.55 -16.32 -15.96
CA TYR A 113 -22.28 -15.20 -15.36
C TYR A 113 -21.85 -13.84 -15.93
N ASP A 114 -20.62 -13.72 -16.43
CA ASP A 114 -20.13 -12.51 -17.06
C ASP A 114 -19.50 -12.85 -18.44
N PRO A 115 -20.09 -12.38 -19.55
CA PRO A 115 -19.61 -12.66 -20.90
C PRO A 115 -18.21 -12.12 -21.18
N ASP A 116 -17.74 -11.14 -20.40
CA ASP A 116 -16.41 -10.56 -20.57
C ASP A 116 -15.28 -11.40 -19.94
N SER A 117 -15.63 -12.36 -19.08
CA SER A 117 -14.65 -13.13 -18.30
C SER A 117 -13.63 -13.88 -19.16
N GLU A 118 -14.04 -14.37 -20.34
CA GLU A 118 -13.11 -15.03 -21.27
C GLU A 118 -12.07 -14.05 -21.82
N ARG A 119 -12.51 -12.85 -22.21
CA ARG A 119 -11.61 -11.79 -22.70
C ARG A 119 -10.64 -11.38 -21.60
N LEU A 120 -11.14 -11.21 -20.38
CA LEU A 120 -10.33 -10.86 -19.21
C LEU A 120 -9.30 -11.94 -18.86
N PHE A 121 -9.71 -13.20 -18.87
CA PHE A 121 -8.79 -14.32 -18.66
C PHE A 121 -7.70 -14.39 -19.74
N HIS A 122 -8.07 -14.16 -21.01
CA HIS A 122 -7.09 -14.08 -22.10
C HIS A 122 -6.12 -12.91 -21.94
N LEU A 123 -6.62 -11.73 -21.54
CA LEU A 123 -5.79 -10.55 -21.26
C LEU A 123 -4.84 -10.76 -20.09
N LEU A 124 -5.30 -11.38 -19.00
CA LEU A 124 -4.50 -11.77 -17.85
C LEU A 124 -3.34 -12.67 -18.29
N LYS A 125 -3.67 -13.74 -19.04
CA LYS A 125 -2.67 -14.68 -19.51
C LYS A 125 -1.65 -14.01 -20.44
N LYS A 126 -2.11 -13.28 -21.45
CA LYS A 126 -1.26 -12.64 -22.44
C LYS A 126 -0.34 -11.56 -21.86
N SER A 127 -0.87 -10.74 -20.94
CA SER A 127 -0.19 -9.52 -20.48
C SER A 127 0.60 -9.72 -19.18
N TYR A 128 0.35 -10.79 -18.43
CA TYR A 128 1.00 -11.02 -17.13
C TYR A 128 1.70 -12.39 -17.06
N HIS A 129 1.03 -13.47 -17.46
CA HIS A 129 1.61 -14.81 -17.34
C HIS A 129 2.58 -15.16 -18.47
N ASP A 130 2.26 -14.73 -19.69
CA ASP A 130 3.06 -14.99 -20.90
C ASP A 130 4.02 -13.82 -21.22
N ASP A 131 4.00 -12.73 -20.44
CA ASP A 131 4.92 -11.60 -20.61
C ASP A 131 6.33 -11.97 -20.11
N PRO A 132 7.36 -11.93 -20.97
CA PRO A 132 8.71 -12.35 -20.61
C PRO A 132 9.51 -11.33 -19.79
N ILE A 133 9.02 -10.09 -19.63
CA ILE A 133 9.78 -8.97 -19.07
C ILE A 133 9.57 -8.87 -17.55
N LEU A 134 8.33 -8.72 -17.11
CA LEU A 134 8.01 -8.56 -15.69
C LEU A 134 6.56 -8.97 -15.42
N ASN A 135 6.38 -9.93 -14.51
CA ASN A 135 5.07 -10.26 -13.98
C ASN A 135 4.85 -9.52 -12.65
N PRO A 136 4.06 -8.43 -12.60
CA PRO A 136 3.79 -7.70 -11.37
C PRO A 136 3.00 -8.52 -10.33
N LEU A 137 2.43 -9.67 -10.72
CA LEU A 137 1.68 -10.57 -9.84
C LEU A 137 2.56 -11.56 -9.07
N THR A 138 3.87 -11.29 -8.98
CA THR A 138 4.81 -12.13 -8.22
C THR A 138 5.69 -11.27 -7.31
N PRO A 139 6.23 -11.84 -6.23
CA PRO A 139 7.21 -11.20 -5.35
C PRO A 139 8.39 -10.60 -6.11
N TRP A 140 8.71 -9.34 -5.85
CA TRP A 140 9.84 -8.66 -6.49
C TRP A 140 11.09 -8.70 -5.63
N GLU A 141 12.21 -9.11 -6.23
CA GLU A 141 13.54 -8.96 -5.65
C GLU A 141 13.95 -7.49 -5.62
N ARG A 142 14.87 -7.14 -4.71
CA ARG A 142 15.41 -5.78 -4.60
C ARG A 142 16.05 -5.38 -5.94
N PRO A 143 15.62 -4.27 -6.58
CA PRO A 143 16.20 -3.85 -7.85
C PRO A 143 17.69 -3.49 -7.68
N PRO A 144 18.52 -3.62 -8.74
CA PRO A 144 19.96 -3.36 -8.69
C PRO A 144 20.29 -1.86 -8.69
N LEU A 145 19.62 -1.09 -7.83
CA LEU A 145 19.82 0.34 -7.63
C LEU A 145 20.67 0.60 -6.40
N LYS A 146 21.48 1.66 -6.46
CA LYS A 146 22.36 2.08 -5.37
C LYS A 146 21.56 2.46 -4.14
N ASN A 147 20.64 3.41 -4.28
CA ASN A 147 19.84 3.94 -3.18
C ASN A 147 18.37 3.71 -3.49
N ILE A 148 17.64 3.09 -2.56
CA ILE A 148 16.20 2.87 -2.66
C ILE A 148 15.53 3.52 -1.46
N PHE A 149 14.57 4.40 -1.72
CA PHE A 149 13.69 4.97 -0.71
C PHE A 149 12.27 4.55 -1.03
N CYS A 150 11.63 3.86 -0.09
CA CYS A 150 10.22 3.49 -0.20
C CYS A 150 9.44 4.28 0.82
N ILE A 151 8.51 5.11 0.35
CA ILE A 151 7.83 6.10 1.18
C ILE A 151 6.34 5.93 0.94
N TYR A 152 5.59 5.72 2.01
CA TYR A 152 4.14 5.52 1.90
C TYR A 152 3.40 5.97 3.16
N GLY A 153 2.09 6.16 3.01
CA GLY A 153 1.19 6.47 4.10
C GLY A 153 0.71 5.21 4.82
N VAL A 154 0.44 5.32 6.13
CA VAL A 154 -0.08 4.23 6.96
C VAL A 154 -1.20 4.73 7.87
N ASP A 155 -1.78 3.80 8.63
CA ASP A 155 -2.84 4.03 9.62
C ASP A 155 -4.14 4.63 9.03
N SER A 156 -4.37 4.57 7.71
CA SER A 156 -5.60 5.09 7.11
C SER A 156 -6.57 3.95 6.73
N LYS A 157 -7.87 4.18 6.87
CA LYS A 157 -8.90 3.18 6.54
C LYS A 157 -8.80 2.83 5.05
N THR A 158 -8.45 1.58 4.73
CA THR A 158 -8.09 1.20 3.35
C THR A 158 -8.90 0.01 2.86
N GLU A 159 -9.35 0.05 1.60
CA GLU A 159 -10.14 -1.00 0.98
C GLU A 159 -9.27 -2.25 0.67
N VAL A 160 -9.73 -3.44 1.08
CA VAL A 160 -9.00 -4.71 0.90
C VAL A 160 -9.80 -5.81 0.21
N GLY A 161 -11.13 -5.65 0.13
CA GLY A 161 -12.00 -6.63 -0.51
C GLY A 161 -13.39 -6.06 -0.80
N TYR A 162 -14.14 -6.76 -1.65
CA TYR A 162 -15.40 -6.31 -2.21
C TYR A 162 -16.42 -7.45 -2.24
N TYR A 163 -17.68 -7.10 -2.00
CA TYR A 163 -18.84 -7.96 -2.20
C TYR A 163 -19.61 -7.49 -3.44
N PHE A 164 -19.89 -8.41 -4.34
CA PHE A 164 -20.64 -8.17 -5.57
C PHE A 164 -21.91 -9.01 -5.60
N ALA A 165 -22.97 -8.42 -6.14
CA ALA A 165 -24.20 -9.13 -6.45
C ALA A 165 -24.70 -8.75 -7.87
N PRO A 166 -25.54 -9.58 -8.50
CA PRO A 166 -26.14 -9.26 -9.78
C PRO A 166 -27.07 -8.06 -9.64
N SER A 167 -26.91 -7.07 -10.52
CA SER A 167 -27.71 -5.85 -10.48
C SER A 167 -29.10 -6.01 -11.11
N GLY A 168 -29.29 -7.08 -11.90
CA GLY A 168 -30.45 -7.29 -12.77
C GLY A 168 -30.44 -6.47 -14.07
N LYS A 169 -29.40 -5.66 -14.31
CA LYS A 169 -29.22 -4.90 -15.55
C LYS A 169 -28.42 -5.71 -16.59
N PRO A 170 -28.59 -5.43 -17.90
CA PRO A 170 -27.74 -6.03 -18.92
C PRO A 170 -26.28 -5.57 -18.76
N TYR A 171 -25.36 -6.36 -19.32
CA TYR A 171 -23.95 -5.98 -19.46
C TYR A 171 -23.83 -4.60 -20.14
N PRO A 172 -22.91 -3.72 -19.69
CA PRO A 172 -21.85 -3.95 -18.70
C PRO A 172 -22.26 -3.75 -17.24
N ASP A 173 -23.44 -3.22 -16.96
CA ASP A 173 -23.83 -2.87 -15.57
C ASP A 173 -24.42 -4.07 -14.81
N ASN A 174 -24.06 -5.30 -15.17
CA ASN A 174 -24.62 -6.54 -14.63
C ASN A 174 -24.27 -6.82 -13.17
N TRP A 175 -23.26 -6.14 -12.63
CA TRP A 175 -22.78 -6.33 -11.27
C TRP A 175 -22.81 -5.02 -10.48
N ILE A 176 -23.13 -5.12 -9.20
CA ILE A 176 -23.08 -4.00 -8.24
C ILE A 176 -22.27 -4.40 -7.01
N ILE A 177 -21.53 -3.43 -6.46
CA ILE A 177 -20.83 -3.59 -5.18
C ILE A 177 -21.85 -3.42 -4.05
N THR A 178 -22.11 -4.48 -3.30
CA THR A 178 -23.05 -4.47 -2.17
C THR A 178 -22.37 -4.04 -0.87
N ASP A 179 -21.15 -4.49 -0.63
CA ASP A 179 -20.35 -4.16 0.55
C ASP A 179 -18.85 -4.08 0.19
N VAL A 180 -18.06 -3.42 1.02
CA VAL A 180 -16.60 -3.27 0.89
C VAL A 180 -15.94 -3.58 2.23
N ILE A 181 -14.88 -4.38 2.20
CA ILE A 181 -14.08 -4.74 3.36
C ILE A 181 -12.95 -3.72 3.49
N TYR A 182 -12.79 -3.17 4.68
CA TYR A 182 -11.75 -2.22 5.03
C TYR A 182 -10.80 -2.80 6.06
N GLU A 183 -9.51 -2.51 5.90
CA GLU A 183 -8.49 -2.66 6.91
C GLU A 183 -8.36 -1.33 7.68
N ILE A 184 -8.48 -1.42 9.01
CA ILE A 184 -8.35 -0.27 9.91
C ILE A 184 -7.85 -0.77 11.27
N GLU A 185 -6.79 -0.15 11.78
CA GLU A 185 -6.27 -0.39 13.15
C GLU A 185 -6.01 -1.88 13.47
N GLY A 186 -5.50 -2.63 12.50
CA GLY A 186 -5.18 -4.06 12.67
C GLY A 186 -6.41 -4.97 12.73
N SER A 187 -7.55 -4.53 12.22
CA SER A 187 -8.80 -5.29 12.13
C SER A 187 -9.48 -5.09 10.78
N LEU A 188 -10.37 -6.02 10.43
CA LEU A 188 -11.12 -6.00 9.18
C LEU A 188 -12.60 -5.76 9.43
N TYR A 189 -13.15 -4.72 8.81
CA TYR A 189 -14.56 -4.36 8.96
C TYR A 189 -15.22 -4.19 7.60
N SER A 190 -16.45 -4.68 7.45
CA SER A 190 -17.28 -4.36 6.29
C SER A 190 -17.79 -2.91 6.37
N ARG A 191 -18.26 -2.34 5.26
CA ARG A 191 -18.89 -1.02 5.22
C ARG A 191 -20.10 -0.95 6.15
N SER A 192 -20.77 -2.09 6.32
CA SER A 192 -21.91 -2.29 7.22
C SER A 192 -21.51 -2.34 8.70
N GLY A 193 -20.21 -2.33 9.03
CA GLY A 193 -19.68 -2.35 10.39
C GLY A 193 -19.47 -3.75 10.99
N ASN A 194 -19.66 -4.81 10.19
CA ASN A 194 -19.46 -6.19 10.65
C ASN A 194 -17.98 -6.54 10.66
N LEU A 195 -17.54 -7.25 11.70
CA LEU A 195 -16.19 -7.82 11.77
C LEU A 195 -16.06 -8.94 10.72
N VAL A 196 -14.99 -8.91 9.93
CA VAL A 196 -14.70 -9.90 8.88
C VAL A 196 -13.54 -10.79 9.32
N GLU A 197 -13.65 -12.10 9.10
CA GLU A 197 -12.55 -13.04 9.35
C GLU A 197 -11.40 -12.79 8.36
N GLY A 198 -10.17 -12.76 8.86
CA GLY A 198 -8.99 -12.55 8.04
C GLY A 198 -7.71 -12.44 8.86
N ASN A 199 -6.64 -12.04 8.19
CA ASN A 199 -5.31 -11.82 8.74
C ASN A 199 -4.86 -10.37 8.46
N PRO A 200 -5.44 -9.37 9.16
CA PRO A 200 -5.08 -7.97 8.97
C PRO A 200 -3.60 -7.71 9.26
N GLY A 201 -3.03 -6.71 8.58
CA GLY A 201 -1.68 -6.24 8.87
C GLY A 201 -1.56 -5.58 10.25
N ALA A 202 -0.33 -5.29 10.65
CA ALA A 202 -0.04 -4.58 11.90
C ALA A 202 -0.61 -3.14 11.94
N THR A 203 -0.78 -2.55 10.77
CA THR A 203 -1.40 -1.25 10.53
C THR A 203 -2.23 -1.31 9.25
N SER A 204 -3.00 -0.26 8.97
CA SER A 204 -3.73 -0.11 7.72
C SER A 204 -2.96 0.75 6.71
N GLY A 205 -3.39 0.71 5.45
CA GLY A 205 -2.73 1.41 4.35
C GLY A 205 -2.93 2.93 4.27
N ASP A 206 -2.88 3.47 3.05
CA ASP A 206 -2.90 4.91 2.75
C ASP A 206 -4.25 5.41 2.18
N GLU A 207 -5.35 4.71 2.53
CA GLU A 207 -6.71 4.82 2.00
C GLU A 207 -6.96 4.08 0.69
N THR A 208 -5.95 3.95 -0.18
CA THR A 208 -6.11 3.31 -1.50
C THR A 208 -5.36 1.98 -1.58
N VAL A 209 -4.10 1.96 -1.14
CA VAL A 209 -3.22 0.80 -1.21
C VAL A 209 -3.05 0.23 0.20
N PRO A 210 -3.40 -1.04 0.43
CA PRO A 210 -3.35 -1.62 1.76
C PRO A 210 -1.91 -1.87 2.23
N TYR A 211 -1.75 -1.94 3.54
CA TYR A 211 -0.43 -2.00 4.17
C TYR A 211 0.35 -3.23 3.72
N HIS A 212 -0.30 -4.37 3.52
CA HIS A 212 0.33 -5.60 3.02
C HIS A 212 1.09 -5.40 1.69
N SER A 213 0.60 -4.53 0.81
CA SER A 213 1.29 -4.20 -0.44
C SER A 213 2.38 -3.15 -0.23
N LEU A 214 2.11 -2.14 0.60
CA LEU A 214 3.03 -1.03 0.84
C LEU A 214 4.29 -1.47 1.58
N SER A 215 4.14 -2.32 2.60
CA SER A 215 5.25 -2.79 3.43
C SER A 215 6.17 -3.79 2.73
N TRP A 216 5.84 -4.24 1.52
CA TRP A 216 6.65 -5.19 0.75
C TRP A 216 8.10 -4.75 0.59
N CYS A 217 8.34 -3.45 0.44
CA CYS A 217 9.68 -2.89 0.31
C CYS A 217 10.58 -3.12 1.54
N LYS A 218 10.02 -3.44 2.71
CA LYS A 218 10.81 -3.82 3.88
C LYS A 218 11.62 -5.09 3.62
N ASN A 219 11.17 -5.99 2.74
CA ASN A 219 11.94 -7.15 2.31
C ASN A 219 13.27 -6.79 1.61
N TRP A 220 13.42 -5.53 1.17
CA TRP A 220 14.65 -5.01 0.56
C TRP A 220 15.61 -4.36 1.57
N LEU A 221 15.24 -4.30 2.85
CA LEU A 221 16.12 -3.92 3.94
C LEU A 221 17.11 -5.06 4.23
N GLY A 222 18.31 -4.69 4.67
CA GLY A 222 19.34 -5.63 5.11
C GLY A 222 18.95 -6.40 6.38
N PRO A 223 19.86 -7.29 6.85
CA PRO A 223 19.65 -8.12 8.02
C PRO A 223 19.61 -7.34 9.33
N LYS A 224 20.14 -6.11 9.36
CA LYS A 224 20.09 -5.21 10.51
C LYS A 224 19.52 -3.86 10.11
N VAL A 225 18.56 -3.39 10.90
CA VAL A 225 17.80 -2.18 10.61
C VAL A 225 17.81 -1.26 11.83
N ASN A 226 18.03 0.02 11.59
CA ASN A 226 17.83 1.09 12.56
C ASN A 226 16.43 1.68 12.38
N ILE A 227 15.65 1.68 13.45
CA ILE A 227 14.31 2.26 13.47
C ILE A 227 14.35 3.57 14.24
N THR A 228 13.92 4.64 13.60
CA THR A 228 13.71 5.93 14.26
C THR A 228 12.27 6.36 14.09
N ARG A 229 11.63 6.84 15.15
CA ARG A 229 10.29 7.43 15.08
C ARG A 229 10.33 8.86 15.58
N THR A 230 9.79 9.78 14.78
CA THR A 230 9.75 11.21 15.12
C THR A 230 8.35 11.77 14.91
N PRO A 231 7.96 12.83 15.62
CA PRO A 231 6.79 13.62 15.25
C PRO A 231 6.88 14.13 13.80
N GLN A 232 5.74 14.24 13.12
CA GLN A 232 5.67 14.87 11.79
C GLN A 232 5.87 16.39 11.84
N SER A 233 5.50 17.03 12.95
CA SER A 233 5.75 18.47 13.19
C SER A 233 7.17 18.73 13.65
N GLU A 234 7.53 20.01 13.76
CA GLU A 234 8.79 20.46 14.34
C GLU A 234 8.93 19.93 15.78
N HIS A 235 10.12 19.45 16.13
CA HIS A 235 10.41 18.84 17.42
C HIS A 235 11.88 19.06 17.83
N ASP A 236 12.14 19.08 19.14
CA ASP A 236 13.47 19.35 19.70
C ASP A 236 14.28 18.07 19.93
N GLY A 237 13.61 16.92 19.87
CA GLY A 237 14.18 15.60 20.07
C GLY A 237 13.61 14.85 21.28
N SER A 238 12.83 15.49 22.15
CA SER A 238 12.29 14.86 23.36
C SER A 238 11.45 13.62 23.08
N ASP A 239 10.68 13.67 21.99
CA ASP A 239 9.71 12.65 21.62
C ASP A 239 10.24 11.67 20.57
N VAL A 240 11.54 11.76 20.24
CA VAL A 240 12.20 10.89 19.26
C VAL A 240 12.53 9.56 19.92
N GLN A 241 12.07 8.48 19.30
CA GLN A 241 12.33 7.12 19.74
C GLN A 241 13.28 6.44 18.75
N VAL A 242 14.33 5.79 19.24
CA VAL A 242 15.37 5.17 18.41
C VAL A 242 15.65 3.76 18.90
N HIS A 243 15.60 2.78 17.99
CA HIS A 243 16.10 1.44 18.21
C HIS A 243 17.14 1.11 17.13
N GLN A 244 18.33 0.66 17.54
CA GLN A 244 19.43 0.38 16.63
C GLN A 244 19.69 -1.12 16.50
N ASN A 245 20.19 -1.53 15.34
CA ASN A 245 20.63 -2.90 15.05
C ASN A 245 19.57 -3.98 15.36
N ILE A 246 18.32 -3.72 14.98
CA ILE A 246 17.25 -4.73 15.08
C ILE A 246 17.50 -5.78 14.00
N GLU A 247 17.48 -7.05 14.41
CA GLU A 247 17.55 -8.18 13.48
C GLU A 247 16.28 -8.25 12.64
N HIS A 248 16.46 -8.27 11.32
CA HIS A 248 15.39 -8.35 10.35
C HIS A 248 15.47 -9.70 9.62
N GLN A 249 14.44 -10.52 9.83
CA GLN A 249 14.30 -11.78 9.12
C GLN A 249 13.70 -11.52 7.74
N HIS A 250 14.36 -12.02 6.69
CA HIS A 250 13.91 -11.79 5.33
C HIS A 250 12.52 -12.40 5.10
N GLY A 251 11.57 -11.59 4.60
CA GLY A 251 10.20 -12.01 4.33
C GLY A 251 9.22 -11.77 5.48
N GLU A 252 9.69 -11.25 6.62
CA GLU A 252 8.86 -10.85 7.76
C GLU A 252 8.79 -9.33 7.90
N ASP A 253 7.64 -8.82 8.35
CA ASP A 253 7.47 -7.39 8.60
C ASP A 253 8.12 -6.99 9.93
N ILE A 254 8.65 -5.75 9.98
CA ILE A 254 9.27 -5.18 11.17
C ILE A 254 8.25 -4.28 11.86
N ILE A 255 7.71 -4.77 12.98
CA ILE A 255 6.75 -4.04 13.82
C ILE A 255 7.52 -3.38 14.98
N PRO A 256 7.59 -2.05 15.04
CA PRO A 256 8.35 -1.36 16.06
C PRO A 256 7.58 -1.34 17.38
N ASN A 257 8.19 -1.86 18.45
CA ASN A 257 7.65 -1.74 19.80
C ASN A 257 7.93 -0.34 20.39
N MET A 258 7.24 0.67 19.84
CA MET A 258 7.40 2.08 20.17
C MET A 258 6.05 2.70 20.52
N THR A 259 6.00 3.55 21.53
CA THR A 259 4.75 4.17 22.00
C THR A 259 4.28 5.27 21.03
N LYS A 260 2.98 5.30 20.74
CA LYS A 260 2.33 6.36 19.95
C LYS A 260 1.37 7.16 20.84
N LEU A 261 1.42 8.48 20.77
CA LEU A 261 0.38 9.34 21.33
C LEU A 261 -0.76 9.47 20.30
N PRO A 262 -2.04 9.23 20.67
CA PRO A 262 -3.16 9.25 19.73
C PRO A 262 -3.38 10.60 19.03
N THR A 263 -2.94 11.69 19.67
CA THR A 263 -3.13 13.07 19.21
C THR A 263 -2.04 13.55 18.26
N MET A 264 -0.93 12.81 18.14
CA MET A 264 0.21 13.19 17.32
C MET A 264 0.39 12.22 16.15
N LYS A 265 0.84 12.76 15.02
CA LYS A 265 1.21 11.97 13.85
C LYS A 265 2.72 11.80 13.82
N TYR A 266 3.18 10.60 13.54
CA TYR A 266 4.61 10.28 13.49
C TYR A 266 5.06 9.92 12.07
N ILE A 267 6.37 9.98 11.86
CA ILE A 267 7.07 9.31 10.77
C ILE A 267 7.94 8.23 11.40
N THR A 268 7.85 7.00 10.89
CA THR A 268 8.74 5.91 11.27
C THR A 268 9.70 5.63 10.12
N TYR A 269 11.00 5.74 10.39
CA TYR A 269 12.08 5.48 9.45
C TYR A 269 12.70 4.12 9.77
N TYR A 270 12.78 3.26 8.76
CA TYR A 270 13.51 2.00 8.79
C TYR A 270 14.69 2.16 7.85
N GLU A 271 15.88 2.29 8.42
CA GLU A 271 17.11 2.58 7.68
C GLU A 271 18.06 1.40 7.83
N ASP A 272 18.55 0.89 6.72
CA ASP A 272 19.47 -0.24 6.73
C ASP A 272 20.80 0.12 7.42
N SER A 273 21.25 -0.72 8.35
CA SER A 273 22.52 -0.52 9.05
C SER A 273 23.66 -1.37 8.48
N GLU A 274 23.35 -2.52 7.86
CA GLU A 274 24.32 -3.44 7.26
C GLU A 274 23.86 -3.82 5.83
N SER A 275 23.86 -2.84 4.91
CA SER A 275 23.61 -3.11 3.49
C SER A 275 24.78 -3.80 2.80
N PHE A 276 24.52 -4.36 1.61
CA PHE A 276 25.57 -4.70 0.65
C PHE A 276 26.46 -3.46 0.37
N PRO A 277 27.78 -3.62 0.25
CA PRO A 277 28.70 -2.50 0.08
C PRO A 277 28.27 -1.55 -1.03
N GLY A 278 28.06 -0.28 -0.68
CA GLY A 278 27.73 0.77 -1.65
C GLY A 278 26.24 0.87 -2.03
N THR A 279 25.37 0.02 -1.49
CA THR A 279 23.91 0.15 -1.61
C THR A 279 23.27 0.57 -0.30
N ARG A 280 22.09 1.19 -0.33
CA ARG A 280 21.28 1.44 0.86
C ARG A 280 19.79 1.37 0.54
N THR A 281 19.00 0.94 1.51
CA THR A 281 17.54 0.93 1.46
C THR A 281 17.00 1.67 2.68
N ALA A 282 16.00 2.51 2.49
CA ALA A 282 15.24 3.12 3.57
C ALA A 282 13.74 3.03 3.29
N VAL A 283 12.96 2.78 4.34
CA VAL A 283 11.50 2.75 4.29
C VAL A 283 10.96 3.80 5.25
N TRP A 284 10.10 4.69 4.77
CA TRP A 284 9.51 5.77 5.55
C TRP A 284 7.99 5.60 5.59
N GLU A 285 7.46 5.44 6.80
CA GLU A 285 6.03 5.30 7.05
C GLU A 285 5.49 6.59 7.65
N LEU A 286 4.54 7.22 6.96
CA LEU A 286 3.91 8.46 7.40
C LEU A 286 2.50 8.19 7.92
N ASP A 287 2.27 8.41 9.22
CA ASP A 287 0.96 8.25 9.84
C ASP A 287 -0.09 9.16 9.17
N LYS A 288 -1.24 8.58 8.78
CA LYS A 288 -2.41 9.27 8.22
C LYS A 288 -2.08 10.13 6.99
N ALA A 289 -1.11 9.71 6.18
CA ALA A 289 -0.82 10.32 4.90
C ALA A 289 -1.69 9.69 3.81
N ASN A 290 -2.52 10.51 3.17
CA ASN A 290 -3.40 10.09 2.08
C ASN A 290 -2.61 9.75 0.81
N HIS A 291 -2.97 8.64 0.15
CA HIS A 291 -2.34 8.16 -1.09
C HIS A 291 -2.08 9.26 -2.13
N ARG A 292 -3.13 10.03 -2.48
CA ARG A 292 -3.07 11.04 -3.55
C ARG A 292 -2.29 12.29 -3.12
N ASN A 293 -2.38 12.64 -1.84
CA ASN A 293 -1.85 13.90 -1.31
C ASN A 293 -0.49 13.75 -0.63
N ILE A 294 0.10 12.56 -0.58
CA ILE A 294 1.38 12.31 0.08
C ILE A 294 2.49 13.23 -0.46
N VAL A 295 2.53 13.47 -1.78
CA VAL A 295 3.49 14.37 -2.44
C VAL A 295 3.30 15.85 -2.10
N ARG A 296 2.17 16.21 -1.47
CA ARG A 296 1.89 17.56 -0.95
C ARG A 296 2.12 17.66 0.55
N SER A 297 2.51 16.57 1.21
CA SER A 297 2.80 16.57 2.64
C SER A 297 4.02 17.43 2.94
N PRO A 298 3.88 18.49 3.77
CA PRO A 298 5.02 19.31 4.19
C PRO A 298 6.09 18.48 4.92
N ALA A 299 5.66 17.50 5.71
CA ALA A 299 6.56 16.62 6.46
C ALA A 299 7.41 15.78 5.51
N LEU A 300 6.80 15.16 4.49
CA LEU A 300 7.55 14.41 3.48
C LEU A 300 8.55 15.31 2.73
N MET A 301 8.09 16.46 2.24
CA MET A 301 8.92 17.37 1.45
C MET A 301 10.13 17.86 2.25
N ARG A 302 9.93 18.12 3.55
CA ARG A 302 11.02 18.49 4.47
C ARG A 302 12.05 17.37 4.58
N GLU A 303 11.63 16.13 4.87
CA GLU A 303 12.56 15.02 5.06
C GLU A 303 13.29 14.64 3.77
N LEU A 304 12.59 14.63 2.64
CA LEU A 304 13.20 14.36 1.34
C LEU A 304 14.24 15.42 0.99
N TRP A 305 13.92 16.70 1.23
CA TRP A 305 14.86 17.79 1.00
C TRP A 305 16.09 17.71 1.90
N LEU A 306 15.91 17.40 3.19
CA LEU A 306 17.01 17.23 4.14
C LEU A 306 17.91 16.05 3.75
N GLU A 307 17.33 14.92 3.33
CA GLU A 307 18.11 13.75 2.89
C GLU A 307 18.89 14.05 1.61
N MET A 308 18.27 14.72 0.62
CA MET A 308 18.96 15.16 -0.60
C MET A 308 20.08 16.15 -0.29
N TRP A 309 19.84 17.09 0.63
CA TRP A 309 20.84 18.04 1.07
C TRP A 309 22.03 17.33 1.70
N HIS A 310 21.77 16.48 2.72
CA HIS A 310 22.79 15.65 3.38
C HIS A 310 23.60 14.83 2.37
N ASP A 311 22.95 14.25 1.37
CA ASP A 311 23.61 13.39 0.40
C ASP A 311 24.61 14.06 -0.54
N ILE A 312 24.32 15.31 -0.90
CA ILE A 312 25.14 16.12 -1.79
C ILE A 312 26.38 16.65 -1.03
N HIS A 313 26.35 16.69 0.29
CA HIS A 313 27.46 17.25 1.08
C HIS A 313 28.68 16.32 1.08
N PRO A 314 29.88 16.85 0.78
CA PRO A 314 31.10 16.05 0.71
C PRO A 314 31.55 15.51 2.07
N ASP A 315 31.22 16.22 3.15
CA ASP A 315 31.67 15.93 4.51
C ASP A 315 30.68 15.05 5.30
N LYS A 316 29.70 14.43 4.63
CA LYS A 316 28.67 13.64 5.30
C LYS A 316 29.28 12.47 6.06
N LYS A 317 28.96 12.38 7.35
CA LYS A 317 29.53 11.37 8.25
C LYS A 317 28.70 10.10 8.35
N PHE A 318 27.40 10.21 8.06
CA PHE A 318 26.44 9.13 8.20
C PHE A 318 25.86 8.74 6.84
N ASN A 319 25.23 7.56 6.78
CA ASN A 319 24.57 7.09 5.56
C ASN A 319 23.22 7.77 5.32
N PHE A 320 22.59 8.30 6.37
CA PHE A 320 21.26 8.94 6.35
C PHE A 320 21.26 10.19 7.22
N VAL A 321 20.37 11.15 6.93
CA VAL A 321 20.29 12.39 7.71
C VAL A 321 19.86 12.08 9.15
N THR A 322 20.48 12.74 10.14
CA THR A 322 20.07 12.61 11.54
C THR A 322 18.64 13.09 11.73
N LYS A 323 17.82 12.33 12.49
CA LYS A 323 16.43 12.69 12.85
C LYS A 323 16.30 13.20 14.29
N ALA A 324 17.42 13.50 14.97
CA ALA A 324 17.43 13.84 16.39
C ALA A 324 16.65 15.13 16.71
N LYS A 325 16.65 16.10 15.79
CA LYS A 325 15.93 17.38 15.95
C LYS A 325 15.31 17.79 14.62
N ARG A 326 14.14 18.44 14.64
CA ARG A 326 13.54 19.10 13.48
C ARG A 326 13.09 20.49 13.89
N GLY A 327 13.98 21.46 13.72
CA GLY A 327 13.64 22.87 13.90
C GLY A 327 12.83 23.45 12.73
N PRO A 328 12.23 24.63 12.90
CA PRO A 328 11.52 25.33 11.83
C PRO A 328 12.51 25.74 10.72
N LEU A 329 12.17 25.46 9.46
CA LEU A 329 13.01 25.74 8.29
C LEU A 329 12.41 26.84 7.40
N ARG A 330 11.12 27.14 7.57
CA ARG A 330 10.37 28.19 6.89
C ARG A 330 9.63 29.05 7.92
N ASP A 331 9.24 30.26 7.53
CA ASP A 331 8.43 31.15 8.37
C ASP A 331 7.11 30.49 8.79
N GLU A 332 6.51 29.68 7.90
CA GLU A 332 5.28 28.92 8.16
C GLU A 332 5.41 27.88 9.27
N ASP A 333 6.64 27.41 9.53
CA ASP A 333 6.92 26.43 10.58
C ASP A 333 7.02 27.10 11.96
N CYS A 334 7.09 28.44 12.00
CA CYS A 334 7.04 29.24 13.22
C CYS A 334 5.58 29.50 13.60
N TYR A 335 5.18 29.13 14.81
CA TYR A 335 3.85 29.39 15.33
C TYR A 335 3.87 30.09 16.69
N TRP A 336 2.75 30.71 17.05
CA TRP A 336 2.56 31.38 18.32
C TRP A 336 2.10 30.39 19.40
N ASP A 337 2.84 30.30 20.49
CA ASP A 337 2.43 29.57 21.69
C ASP A 337 1.58 30.50 22.57
N TYR A 338 0.27 30.31 22.54
CA TYR A 338 -0.69 31.11 23.32
C TYR A 338 -0.50 30.95 24.83
N GLY A 339 -0.05 29.79 25.31
CA GLY A 339 0.19 29.55 26.73
C GLY A 339 1.39 30.33 27.26
N LYS A 340 2.39 30.56 26.43
CA LYS A 340 3.62 31.29 26.78
C LYS A 340 3.67 32.72 26.26
N ALA A 341 2.65 33.16 25.53
CA ALA A 341 2.56 34.47 24.90
C ALA A 341 3.83 34.87 24.11
N ARG A 342 4.40 33.92 23.36
CA ARG A 342 5.59 34.12 22.51
C ARG A 342 5.59 33.13 21.35
N CYS A 343 6.43 33.37 20.34
CA CYS A 343 6.69 32.34 19.32
C CYS A 343 7.26 31.08 19.97
N ALA A 344 6.75 29.91 19.60
CA ALA A 344 7.03 28.64 20.27
C ALA A 344 8.54 28.31 20.28
N TRP A 345 9.21 28.57 19.16
CA TRP A 345 10.64 28.34 18.95
C TRP A 345 11.45 29.61 19.14
N SER A 346 11.55 30.13 20.37
CA SER A 346 12.21 31.42 20.64
C SER A 346 13.66 31.53 20.19
N GLU A 347 14.38 30.41 20.04
CA GLU A 347 15.75 30.39 19.53
C GLU A 347 15.83 30.62 18.02
N HIS A 348 14.86 30.11 17.27
CA HIS A 348 14.86 30.09 15.79
C HIS A 348 13.91 31.12 15.18
N CYS A 349 12.81 31.40 15.87
CA CYS A 349 11.75 32.28 15.44
C CYS A 349 11.70 33.53 16.33
N GLU A 350 11.38 34.67 15.73
CA GLU A 350 11.08 35.93 16.38
C GLU A 350 9.69 36.42 16.00
N TYR A 351 9.10 37.23 16.88
CA TYR A 351 7.90 37.95 16.54
C TYR A 351 8.28 39.20 15.73
N ARG A 352 7.89 39.24 14.46
CA ARG A 352 8.14 40.34 13.54
C ARG A 352 6.89 40.57 12.71
N TYR A 353 6.07 41.55 13.09
CA TYR A 353 4.83 41.90 12.36
C TYR A 353 5.13 42.46 10.97
N VAL A 354 4.34 42.04 9.98
CA VAL A 354 4.30 42.61 8.64
C VAL A 354 2.86 43.04 8.34
N PHE A 355 2.71 44.17 7.67
CA PHE A 355 1.39 44.68 7.29
C PHE A 355 0.62 43.63 6.48
N GLY A 356 -0.56 43.26 6.96
CA GLY A 356 -1.37 42.17 6.41
C GLY A 356 -1.46 40.94 7.32
N ASP A 357 -0.63 40.85 8.38
CA ASP A 357 -0.77 39.80 9.38
C ASP A 357 -2.07 39.99 10.19
N VAL A 358 -2.93 38.98 10.15
CA VAL A 358 -4.26 38.95 10.78
C VAL A 358 -4.23 38.24 12.14
N HIS A 359 -3.28 37.32 12.36
CA HIS A 359 -3.12 36.62 13.64
C HIS A 359 -1.66 36.51 14.10
N LEU A 360 -1.44 36.35 15.40
CA LEU A 360 -0.11 36.36 16.04
C LEU A 360 0.85 35.32 15.46
N GLY A 361 0.33 34.17 15.00
CA GLY A 361 1.13 33.15 14.31
C GLY A 361 1.78 33.65 13.01
N GLN A 362 1.09 34.48 12.21
CA GLN A 362 1.66 35.02 10.95
C GLN A 362 2.83 35.97 11.22
N SER A 363 2.82 36.61 12.38
CA SER A 363 3.90 37.46 12.84
C SER A 363 5.12 36.67 13.34
N CYS A 364 5.02 35.36 13.57
CA CYS A 364 6.19 34.54 13.94
C CYS A 364 6.98 34.15 12.69
N ARG A 365 8.23 34.59 12.61
CA ARG A 365 9.11 34.41 11.44
C ARG A 365 10.50 34.00 11.87
N LEU A 366 11.30 33.44 10.96
CA LEU A 366 12.67 33.04 11.23
C LEU A 366 13.60 34.25 11.39
N LYS A 367 14.57 34.12 12.30
CA LYS A 367 15.57 35.17 12.63
C LYS A 367 16.70 35.36 11.59
N CYS A 368 16.85 34.49 10.59
CA CYS A 368 18.02 34.28 9.67
C CYS A 368 19.27 33.63 10.32
N SER A 369 20.09 32.79 9.66
CA SER A 369 20.08 32.24 8.29
C SER A 369 19.84 30.71 8.25
N THR A 370 19.24 30.22 7.15
CA THR A 370 19.01 28.79 6.89
C THR A 370 20.32 27.98 6.81
N SER A 371 21.44 28.60 6.43
CA SER A 371 22.72 27.91 6.25
C SER A 371 23.29 27.33 7.54
N HIS A 372 23.21 28.04 8.67
CA HIS A 372 23.66 27.53 9.97
C HIS A 372 22.71 26.47 10.54
N LEU A 373 21.42 26.55 10.20
CA LEU A 373 20.44 25.52 10.59
C LEU A 373 20.69 24.21 9.83
N LEU A 374 21.03 24.30 8.54
CA LEU A 374 21.26 23.15 7.68
C LEU A 374 22.57 22.42 7.97
N SER A 375 23.60 23.09 8.46
CA SER A 375 24.85 22.43 8.87
C SER A 375 24.68 21.42 10.00
N HIS A 376 23.59 21.50 10.78
CA HIS A 376 23.29 20.49 11.80
C HIS A 376 22.84 19.14 11.21
N TYR A 377 22.51 19.11 9.92
CA TYR A 377 21.98 17.94 9.22
C TYR A 377 22.95 17.37 8.18
N VAL A 378 24.21 17.82 8.18
CA VAL A 378 25.28 17.36 7.28
C VAL A 378 26.15 16.30 7.95
#